data_AF-A0AA46W661-F1
#
_entry.id   AF-A0AA46W661-F1
#
_cell.length_a   1.000
_cell.length_b   1.000
_cell.length_c   1.000
_cell.angle_alpha   90.00
_cell.angle_beta   90.00
_cell.angle_gamma   90.00
#
_symmetry.space_group_name_H-M   'P 1'
#
loop_
_entity.id
_entity.type
_entity.pdbx_description
1 polymer ?
#
loop_
_entity_poly.entity_id
_entity_poly.type
_entity_poly.pdbx_seq_one_letter_code
_entity_poly.pdbx_strand_id
1 'polypeptide(L)'
;MKKFLFGAFVALATMISSCGSKDDKTPEPPQKTVELIGAWQMESSTIDGKPKTVSECTLKETIVFTEKTIERLSFKKRNGNCSYEKQDPLTYALSGNTFTTKDGTTTFTITEGKLVIEGVYTDVQGNKKPSTTTYKRITEKELTALRAMEYKAPDYKKQLIGAWQMESATLDGEKLELSECSLKDAVIFTESTVEELIFKKYDEYNCTYKKQEIKPYTISGTTITREGKTVTFTVTETKLVIEGTGLDEQGRKRSFSYTYKKISEKELTTLRAMEYKVPEKTTDPKALIGAWQIEKATFNGQPIEKEPCEDKQVDIYTANTVTNYDFGFNNNTNRCEFEKGRAVPYTASNGTITKKDDTPENFFVRGNRLVVSFIDKDDDDNKGTYEYTFRKLTEAELAEINKLEKK
;
A
#
# COMPACT_ATOMS: atom_id res chain seq x y z
N MET A 1 9.39 10.22 -20.88
CA MET A 1 9.47 11.47 -21.67
C MET A 1 10.71 12.27 -21.24
N LYS A 2 10.99 13.43 -21.84
CA LYS A 2 12.26 14.17 -21.65
C LYS A 2 12.38 14.83 -20.26
N LYS A 3 13.62 15.09 -19.85
CA LYS A 3 13.99 15.81 -18.62
C LYS A 3 13.82 17.32 -18.78
N PHE A 4 13.57 18.03 -17.69
CA PHE A 4 13.85 19.47 -17.56
C PHE A 4 14.82 19.71 -16.40
N LEU A 5 15.54 20.83 -16.43
CA LEU A 5 16.77 21.05 -15.65
C LEU A 5 16.61 22.10 -14.54
N PHE A 6 17.57 22.08 -13.62
CA PHE A 6 17.73 23.06 -12.53
C PHE A 6 17.97 24.48 -13.06
N GLY A 7 17.55 25.47 -12.28
CA GLY A 7 18.00 26.85 -12.37
C GLY A 7 18.01 27.48 -10.98
N ALA A 8 19.20 27.87 -10.50
CA ALA A 8 19.40 28.64 -9.29
C ALA A 8 20.32 29.82 -9.62
N PHE A 9 20.11 30.98 -8.99
CA PHE A 9 21.00 32.13 -9.13
C PHE A 9 21.22 32.88 -7.82
N VAL A 10 22.32 33.64 -7.79
CA VAL A 10 22.97 34.19 -6.60
C VAL A 10 22.52 35.64 -6.34
N ALA A 11 22.63 36.09 -5.09
CA ALA A 11 22.31 37.45 -4.67
C ALA A 11 23.29 38.52 -5.18
N LEU A 12 22.83 39.78 -5.15
CA LEU A 12 23.68 40.99 -5.15
C LEU A 12 23.28 41.90 -3.99
N ALA A 13 24.18 42.78 -3.53
CA ALA A 13 23.97 43.62 -2.35
C ALA A 13 24.74 44.97 -2.45
N THR A 14 24.34 45.95 -1.62
CA THR A 14 24.95 47.31 -1.46
C THR A 14 24.80 48.22 -2.71
N MET A 15 24.84 49.57 -2.73
CA MET A 15 25.30 50.71 -1.88
C MET A 15 24.39 51.95 -2.16
N ILE A 16 24.33 53.12 -1.48
CA ILE A 16 24.80 53.67 -0.18
C ILE A 16 24.00 54.97 0.16
N SER A 17 23.89 55.32 1.46
CA SER A 17 23.56 56.63 2.10
C SER A 17 22.41 57.56 1.64
N SER A 18 21.73 58.13 2.64
CA SER A 18 21.57 59.60 2.77
C SER A 18 21.64 59.99 4.24
N CYS A 19 22.33 61.08 4.58
CA CYS A 19 22.39 61.64 5.94
C CYS A 19 21.53 62.90 6.05
N GLY A 20 20.72 62.99 7.11
CA GLY A 20 19.91 64.17 7.43
C GLY A 20 19.88 64.38 8.93
N SER A 21 20.83 65.16 9.45
CA SER A 21 21.00 65.43 10.89
C SER A 21 20.21 66.64 11.35
N LYS A 22 19.55 66.52 12.52
CA LYS A 22 19.30 67.63 13.47
C LYS A 22 18.88 67.06 14.82
N ASP A 23 19.50 67.55 15.89
CA ASP A 23 19.11 67.26 17.26
C ASP A 23 17.88 68.08 17.65
N ASP A 24 16.90 67.45 18.29
CA ASP A 24 15.92 68.12 19.14
C ASP A 24 15.56 67.22 20.33
N LYS A 25 15.95 67.65 21.55
CA LYS A 25 15.74 66.86 22.78
C LYS A 25 14.33 67.06 23.34
N THR A 26 13.34 66.50 22.66
CA THR A 26 12.00 66.32 23.23
C THR A 26 12.06 65.33 24.40
N PRO A 27 11.43 65.60 25.56
CA PRO A 27 11.33 64.62 26.63
C PRO A 27 10.55 63.37 26.19
N GLU A 28 11.18 62.20 26.32
CA GLU A 28 10.58 60.93 25.92
C GLU A 28 9.44 60.53 26.89
N PRO A 29 8.20 60.30 26.42
CA PRO A 29 7.10 59.90 27.29
C PRO A 29 7.30 58.43 27.73
N PRO A 30 7.23 58.13 29.04
CA PRO A 30 7.62 56.82 29.54
C PRO A 30 6.63 55.69 29.20
N GLN A 31 7.19 54.48 29.10
CA GLN A 31 6.56 53.20 29.49
C GLN A 31 5.23 52.82 28.80
N LYS A 32 5.33 52.30 27.57
CA LYS A 32 4.33 51.35 27.00
C LYS A 32 4.95 50.16 26.26
N THR A 33 6.16 50.33 25.72
CA THR A 33 6.98 49.26 25.11
C THR A 33 7.08 48.03 26.01
N VAL A 34 7.55 48.21 27.25
CA VAL A 34 7.75 47.14 28.24
C VAL A 34 6.44 46.47 28.66
N GLU A 35 5.33 47.21 28.68
CA GLU A 35 4.04 46.67 29.14
C GLU A 35 3.43 45.68 28.13
N LEU A 36 3.62 45.89 26.82
CA LEU A 36 3.09 44.96 25.81
C LEU A 36 3.82 43.60 25.81
N ILE A 37 5.12 43.59 26.16
CA ILE A 37 5.95 42.37 26.15
C ILE A 37 5.40 41.33 27.13
N GLY A 38 5.40 40.07 26.70
CA GLY A 38 4.89 38.93 27.45
C GLY A 38 3.78 38.17 26.71
N ALA A 39 3.18 37.20 27.41
CA ALA A 39 2.13 36.33 26.88
C ALA A 39 0.74 36.72 27.36
N TRP A 40 -0.21 36.70 26.42
CA TRP A 40 -1.56 37.22 26.57
C TRP A 40 -2.58 36.20 26.05
N GLN A 41 -3.38 35.61 26.93
CA GLN A 41 -4.44 34.65 26.59
C GLN A 41 -5.79 35.36 26.45
N MET A 42 -6.55 34.98 25.43
CA MET A 42 -7.89 35.52 25.17
C MET A 42 -8.84 35.27 26.34
N GLU A 43 -9.51 36.33 26.80
CA GLU A 43 -10.50 36.29 27.88
C GLU A 43 -11.92 36.46 27.34
N SER A 44 -12.11 37.37 26.38
CA SER A 44 -13.41 37.66 25.77
C SER A 44 -13.29 38.40 24.44
N SER A 45 -14.39 38.53 23.70
CA SER A 45 -14.49 39.38 22.51
C SER A 45 -15.88 40.04 22.44
N THR A 46 -15.97 41.20 21.80
CA THR A 46 -17.23 41.88 21.51
C THR A 46 -17.39 42.17 20.02
N ILE A 47 -18.63 42.34 19.57
CA ILE A 47 -19.00 42.92 18.26
C ILE A 47 -20.04 44.00 18.54
N ASP A 48 -19.89 45.20 17.97
CA ASP A 48 -20.74 46.36 18.26
C ASP A 48 -20.88 46.64 19.78
N GLY A 49 -19.80 46.41 20.53
CA GLY A 49 -19.72 46.53 21.99
C GLY A 49 -20.45 45.42 22.78
N LYS A 50 -21.13 44.48 22.12
CA LYS A 50 -21.89 43.38 22.74
C LYS A 50 -21.03 42.11 22.87
N PRO A 51 -21.08 41.38 24.00
CA PRO A 51 -20.31 40.14 24.18
C PRO A 51 -20.59 39.11 23.08
N LYS A 52 -19.51 38.50 22.58
CA LYS A 52 -19.54 37.44 21.56
C LYS A 52 -19.28 36.09 22.21
N THR A 53 -20.17 35.12 22.00
CA THR A 53 -19.92 33.72 22.38
C THR A 53 -18.74 33.17 21.58
N VAL A 54 -17.74 32.63 22.28
CA VAL A 54 -16.51 32.06 21.72
C VAL A 54 -16.29 30.64 22.24
N SER A 55 -15.60 29.80 21.46
CA SER A 55 -15.39 28.40 21.85
C SER A 55 -14.33 28.24 22.94
N GLU A 56 -14.38 27.15 23.69
CA GLU A 56 -13.37 26.82 24.71
C GLU A 56 -11.95 26.71 24.12
N CYS A 57 -11.81 26.28 22.86
CA CYS A 57 -10.52 26.32 22.17
C CYS A 57 -10.13 27.75 21.77
N THR A 58 -11.08 28.59 21.35
CA THR A 58 -10.83 30.00 21.02
C THR A 58 -10.35 30.79 22.25
N LEU A 59 -10.87 30.49 23.44
CA LEU A 59 -10.37 31.06 24.71
C LEU A 59 -8.95 30.61 25.10
N LYS A 60 -8.36 29.63 24.39
CA LYS A 60 -6.94 29.29 24.53
C LYS A 60 -6.05 30.11 23.58
N GLU A 61 -6.62 30.86 22.63
CA GLU A 61 -5.83 31.72 21.74
C GLU A 61 -4.92 32.63 22.55
N THR A 62 -3.63 32.60 22.21
CA THR A 62 -2.57 33.27 22.96
C THR A 62 -1.66 34.01 22.02
N ILE A 63 -1.33 35.25 22.37
CA ILE A 63 -0.38 36.10 21.65
C ILE A 63 0.81 36.34 22.56
N VAL A 64 2.02 36.09 22.07
CA VAL A 64 3.27 36.35 22.80
C VAL A 64 4.05 37.43 22.07
N PHE A 65 4.21 38.59 22.71
CA PHE A 65 5.05 39.67 22.21
C PHE A 65 6.45 39.55 22.80
N THR A 66 7.45 39.44 21.93
CA THR A 66 8.87 39.67 22.24
C THR A 66 9.26 41.09 21.79
N GLU A 67 10.49 41.54 22.06
CA GLU A 67 10.97 42.86 21.60
C GLU A 67 10.78 43.15 20.10
N LYS A 68 10.68 42.11 19.26
CA LYS A 68 10.73 42.22 17.78
C LYS A 68 9.74 41.31 17.05
N THR A 69 9.14 40.33 17.72
CA THR A 69 8.26 39.33 17.07
C THR A 69 7.00 39.02 17.88
N ILE A 70 5.97 38.59 17.17
CA ILE A 70 4.69 38.11 17.71
C ILE A 70 4.54 36.62 17.37
N GLU A 71 4.48 35.76 18.38
CA GLU A 71 4.02 34.37 18.23
C GLU A 71 2.50 34.33 18.49
N ARG A 72 1.73 33.64 17.64
CA ARG A 72 0.29 33.43 17.82
C ARG A 72 -0.03 31.94 17.90
N LEU A 73 -0.58 31.52 19.04
CA LEU A 73 -1.07 30.16 19.26
C LEU A 73 -2.57 30.13 18.91
N SER A 74 -2.92 29.85 17.64
CA SER A 74 -4.32 29.78 17.19
C SER A 74 -4.90 28.36 17.32
N PHE A 75 -5.73 28.17 18.34
CA PHE A 75 -6.29 26.88 18.73
C PHE A 75 -7.56 26.49 17.93
N LYS A 76 -7.61 25.23 17.51
CA LYS A 76 -8.76 24.59 16.85
C LYS A 76 -9.08 23.26 17.53
N LYS A 77 -10.34 22.81 17.44
CA LYS A 77 -10.77 21.51 17.94
C LYS A 77 -10.42 20.42 16.90
N ARG A 78 -9.51 19.49 17.24
CA ARG A 78 -9.14 18.31 16.44
C ARG A 78 -9.37 17.06 17.30
N ASN A 79 -10.09 16.07 16.78
CA ASN A 79 -10.40 14.81 17.48
C ASN A 79 -10.89 15.01 18.93
N GLY A 80 -11.85 15.94 19.11
CA GLY A 80 -12.40 16.29 20.42
C GLY A 80 -11.55 17.28 21.25
N ASN A 81 -10.24 17.34 21.05
CA ASN A 81 -9.30 18.12 21.86
C ASN A 81 -8.92 19.46 21.21
N CYS A 82 -8.55 20.46 22.01
CA CYS A 82 -7.99 21.72 21.50
C CYS A 82 -6.49 21.57 21.21
N SER A 83 -6.04 22.03 20.04
CA SER A 83 -4.62 22.07 19.66
C SER A 83 -4.35 23.22 18.68
N TYR A 84 -3.11 23.69 18.56
CA TYR A 84 -2.71 24.72 17.60
C TYR A 84 -1.67 24.19 16.60
N GLU A 85 -1.67 24.68 15.36
CA GLU A 85 -0.55 24.47 14.44
C GLU A 85 0.48 25.57 14.69
N LYS A 86 1.77 25.21 14.79
CA LYS A 86 2.84 26.18 15.00
C LYS A 86 3.01 27.08 13.77
N GLN A 87 3.18 28.37 14.02
CA GLN A 87 3.38 29.41 13.00
C GLN A 87 4.72 30.10 13.23
N ASP A 88 5.36 30.57 12.16
CA ASP A 88 6.57 31.37 12.28
C ASP A 88 6.25 32.73 12.94
N PRO A 89 7.05 33.19 13.93
CA PRO A 89 6.81 34.46 14.59
C PRO A 89 6.84 35.65 13.62
N LEU A 90 5.82 36.50 13.66
CA LEU A 90 5.70 37.68 12.80
C LEU A 90 6.55 38.83 13.34
N THR A 91 7.46 39.38 12.55
CA THR A 91 8.14 40.64 12.89
C THR A 91 7.16 41.80 12.96
N TYR A 92 7.32 42.70 13.93
CA TYR A 92 6.50 43.90 14.07
C TYR A 92 7.31 45.15 14.42
N ALA A 93 6.74 46.31 14.13
CA ALA A 93 7.18 47.61 14.64
C ALA A 93 6.13 48.16 15.61
N LEU A 94 6.55 48.87 16.66
CA LEU A 94 5.68 49.47 17.67
C LEU A 94 5.73 51.00 17.57
N SER A 95 4.57 51.65 17.64
CA SER A 95 4.42 53.12 17.57
C SER A 95 3.34 53.59 18.55
N GLY A 96 3.71 53.76 19.82
CA GLY A 96 2.77 54.18 20.87
C GLY A 96 1.71 53.10 21.16
N ASN A 97 0.45 53.41 20.83
CA ASN A 97 -0.70 52.49 20.98
C ASN A 97 -0.97 51.60 19.75
N THR A 98 -0.07 51.57 18.75
CA THR A 98 -0.24 50.69 17.58
C THR A 98 0.98 49.79 17.37
N PHE A 99 0.73 48.58 16.85
CA PHE A 99 1.76 47.74 16.27
C PHE A 99 1.46 47.47 14.78
N THR A 100 2.50 47.40 13.96
CA THR A 100 2.41 47.14 12.52
C THR A 100 3.13 45.85 12.18
N THR A 101 2.44 44.92 11.53
CA THR A 101 3.02 43.72 10.90
C THR A 101 2.93 43.85 9.37
N LYS A 102 3.42 42.83 8.64
CA LYS A 102 3.18 42.67 7.20
C LYS A 102 1.69 42.67 6.81
N ASP A 103 0.80 42.32 7.75
CA ASP A 103 -0.63 42.12 7.53
C ASP A 103 -1.46 43.39 7.84
N GLY A 104 -0.82 44.44 8.36
CA GLY A 104 -1.43 45.74 8.63
C GLY A 104 -1.02 46.37 9.97
N THR A 105 -1.59 47.53 10.28
CA THR A 105 -1.47 48.21 11.57
C THR A 105 -2.67 47.89 12.45
N THR A 106 -2.44 47.62 13.73
CA THR A 106 -3.46 47.27 14.73
C THR A 106 -3.32 48.17 15.96
N THR A 107 -4.43 48.73 16.42
CA THR A 107 -4.52 49.50 17.67
C THR A 107 -4.69 48.57 18.86
N PHE A 108 -4.03 48.91 19.96
CA PHE A 108 -4.23 48.25 21.25
C PHE A 108 -4.28 49.27 22.40
N THR A 109 -4.89 48.84 23.50
CA THR A 109 -4.78 49.53 24.81
C THR A 109 -4.39 48.53 25.88
N ILE A 110 -3.69 49.00 26.91
CA ILE A 110 -3.40 48.23 28.12
C ILE A 110 -3.99 49.02 29.30
N THR A 111 -4.87 48.37 30.05
CA THR A 111 -5.58 48.94 31.20
C THR A 111 -5.84 47.84 32.22
N GLU A 112 -5.61 48.10 33.51
CA GLU A 112 -5.87 47.14 34.60
C GLU A 112 -5.17 45.77 34.42
N GLY A 113 -4.01 45.75 33.74
CA GLY A 113 -3.28 44.52 33.44
C GLY A 113 -3.90 43.65 32.33
N LYS A 114 -4.91 44.16 31.61
CA LYS A 114 -5.51 43.53 30.42
C LYS A 114 -5.07 44.25 29.14
N LEU A 115 -4.86 43.47 28.09
CA LEU A 115 -4.60 43.95 26.73
C LEU A 115 -5.90 43.89 25.94
N VAL A 116 -6.34 45.00 25.38
CA VAL A 116 -7.48 45.06 24.45
C VAL A 116 -6.95 45.36 23.06
N ILE A 117 -7.32 44.52 22.09
CA ILE A 117 -7.01 44.71 20.68
C ILE A 117 -8.29 45.09 19.93
N GLU A 118 -8.21 46.15 19.12
CA GLU A 118 -9.27 46.58 18.23
C GLU A 118 -9.16 45.91 16.87
N GLY A 119 -10.30 45.62 16.23
CA GLY A 119 -10.35 45.02 14.91
C GLY A 119 -11.73 45.11 14.28
N VAL A 120 -11.87 44.54 13.09
CA VAL A 120 -13.12 44.57 12.32
C VAL A 120 -13.66 43.16 12.13
N TYR A 121 -14.85 42.91 12.66
CA TYR A 121 -15.64 41.74 12.32
C TYR A 121 -16.40 42.01 11.01
N THR A 122 -16.52 41.01 10.15
CA THR A 122 -17.37 41.07 8.95
C THR A 122 -18.47 40.03 9.09
N ASP A 123 -19.74 40.41 8.97
CA ASP A 123 -20.86 39.47 9.05
C ASP A 123 -21.13 38.75 7.72
N VAL A 124 -22.07 37.80 7.73
CA VAL A 124 -22.37 36.94 6.56
C VAL A 124 -23.03 37.69 5.40
N GLN A 125 -23.42 38.95 5.61
CA GLN A 125 -23.88 39.88 4.58
C GLN A 125 -22.77 40.84 4.10
N GLY A 126 -21.55 40.71 4.62
CA GLY A 126 -20.39 41.53 4.26
C GLY A 126 -20.27 42.85 5.03
N ASN A 127 -21.12 43.11 6.03
CA ASN A 127 -21.05 44.37 6.78
C ASN A 127 -19.88 44.35 7.77
N LYS A 128 -19.06 45.40 7.73
CA LYS A 128 -17.95 45.62 8.65
C LYS A 128 -18.48 46.24 9.96
N LYS A 129 -18.12 45.63 11.08
CA LYS A 129 -18.53 46.01 12.44
C LYS A 129 -17.30 46.12 13.35
N PRO A 130 -17.20 47.13 14.22
CA PRO A 130 -16.15 47.18 15.22
C PRO A 130 -16.22 45.96 16.14
N SER A 131 -15.06 45.37 16.41
CA SER A 131 -14.91 44.27 17.34
C SER A 131 -13.70 44.49 18.23
N THR A 132 -13.84 44.19 19.52
CA THR A 132 -12.71 44.15 20.44
C THR A 132 -12.40 42.72 20.85
N THR A 133 -11.14 42.45 21.19
CA THR A 133 -10.74 41.21 21.86
C THR A 133 -9.90 41.55 23.07
N THR A 134 -10.33 41.08 24.24
CA THR A 134 -9.67 41.30 25.53
C THR A 134 -8.83 40.08 25.87
N TYR A 135 -7.59 40.31 26.26
CA TYR A 135 -6.64 39.30 26.69
C TYR A 135 -6.15 39.60 28.11
N LYS A 136 -6.01 38.55 28.92
CA LYS A 136 -5.33 38.58 30.23
C LYS A 136 -3.86 38.19 30.06
N ARG A 137 -2.95 38.78 30.84
CA ARG A 137 -1.56 38.31 30.92
C ARG A 137 -1.52 36.92 31.56
N ILE A 138 -0.64 36.05 31.08
CA ILE A 138 -0.41 34.70 31.65
C ILE A 138 1.05 34.48 32.05
N THR A 139 1.30 33.50 32.92
CA THR A 139 2.64 33.08 33.35
C THR A 139 3.32 32.17 32.33
N GLU A 140 4.66 32.05 32.39
CA GLU A 140 5.41 31.12 31.54
C GLU A 140 5.00 29.64 31.78
N LYS A 141 4.50 29.31 32.99
CA LYS A 141 3.96 27.98 33.31
C LYS A 141 2.67 27.69 32.53
N GLU A 142 1.76 28.66 32.45
CA GLU A 142 0.55 28.55 31.65
C GLU A 142 0.87 28.54 30.15
N LEU A 143 1.81 29.38 29.71
CA LEU A 143 2.28 29.41 28.32
C LEU A 143 2.94 28.08 27.92
N THR A 144 3.73 27.47 28.80
CA THR A 144 4.32 26.14 28.59
C THR A 144 3.23 25.07 28.47
N ALA A 145 2.20 25.11 29.32
CA ALA A 145 1.07 24.19 29.23
C ALA A 145 0.25 24.36 27.93
N LEU A 146 0.13 25.59 27.42
CA LEU A 146 -0.49 25.87 26.11
C LEU A 146 0.40 25.42 24.94
N ARG A 147 1.72 25.68 25.00
CA ARG A 147 2.67 25.22 23.98
C ARG A 147 2.74 23.70 23.90
N ALA A 148 2.53 22.97 25.00
CA ALA A 148 2.43 21.52 25.02
C ALA A 148 1.23 20.94 24.24
N MET A 149 0.26 21.79 23.87
CA MET A 149 -0.89 21.43 23.01
C MET A 149 -0.61 21.67 21.51
N GLU A 150 0.67 21.78 21.12
CA GLU A 150 1.12 21.82 19.72
C GLU A 150 0.59 20.58 18.96
N TYR A 151 -0.11 20.81 17.85
CA TYR A 151 -0.53 19.74 16.95
C TYR A 151 0.69 19.20 16.21
N LYS A 152 1.25 18.11 16.75
CA LYS A 152 2.24 17.29 16.07
C LYS A 152 1.48 16.35 15.15
N ALA A 153 1.62 16.56 13.83
CA ALA A 153 1.10 15.65 12.84
C ALA A 153 1.64 14.23 13.13
N PRO A 154 0.81 13.18 13.07
CA PRO A 154 1.29 11.82 13.26
C PRO A 154 2.42 11.49 12.29
N ASP A 155 3.47 10.82 12.77
CA ASP A 155 4.49 10.24 11.92
C ASP A 155 3.91 8.98 11.23
N TYR A 156 3.05 9.23 10.23
CA TYR A 156 2.40 8.20 9.45
C TYR A 156 3.42 7.28 8.77
N LYS A 157 4.63 7.77 8.47
CA LYS A 157 5.71 6.94 7.91
C LYS A 157 6.15 5.88 8.91
N LYS A 158 6.47 6.29 10.14
CA LYS A 158 6.85 5.38 11.23
C LYS A 158 5.72 4.41 11.61
N GLN A 159 4.45 4.83 11.52
CA GLN A 159 3.30 3.94 11.75
C GLN A 159 3.14 2.90 10.64
N LEU A 160 3.32 3.31 9.37
CA LEU A 160 3.20 2.46 8.18
C LEU A 160 4.30 1.39 8.09
N ILE A 161 5.50 1.67 8.58
CA ILE A 161 6.64 0.73 8.55
C ILE A 161 6.29 -0.59 9.27
N GLY A 162 6.69 -1.70 8.64
CA GLY A 162 6.35 -3.07 9.04
C GLY A 162 5.58 -3.83 7.95
N ALA A 163 5.13 -5.04 8.28
CA ALA A 163 4.41 -5.93 7.39
C ALA A 163 2.92 -6.03 7.72
N TRP A 164 2.10 -6.10 6.67
CA TRP A 164 0.65 -6.05 6.75
C TRP A 164 0.03 -7.11 5.84
N GLN A 165 -0.77 -8.02 6.38
CA GLN A 165 -1.44 -9.10 5.64
C GLN A 165 -2.89 -8.71 5.33
N MET A 166 -3.36 -9.04 4.13
CA MET A 166 -4.73 -8.83 3.65
C MET A 166 -5.76 -9.42 4.62
N GLU A 167 -6.78 -8.64 4.92
CA GLU A 167 -7.91 -9.02 5.78
C GLU A 167 -9.23 -8.96 5.01
N SER A 168 -9.44 -7.90 4.20
CA SER A 168 -10.59 -7.77 3.31
C SER A 168 -10.35 -6.74 2.20
N ALA A 169 -11.18 -6.79 1.16
CA ALA A 169 -11.17 -5.82 0.07
C ALA A 169 -12.61 -5.42 -0.30
N THR A 170 -12.78 -4.20 -0.80
CA THR A 170 -14.05 -3.72 -1.38
C THR A 170 -13.84 -3.07 -2.75
N LEU A 171 -14.88 -3.11 -3.59
CA LEU A 171 -14.99 -2.42 -4.87
C LEU A 171 -16.28 -1.60 -4.86
N ASP A 172 -16.18 -0.28 -5.04
CA ASP A 172 -17.27 0.70 -4.87
C ASP A 172 -18.03 0.60 -3.51
N GLY A 173 -17.38 0.03 -2.49
CA GLY A 173 -17.94 -0.22 -1.16
C GLY A 173 -18.52 -1.62 -0.96
N GLU A 174 -18.76 -2.38 -2.04
CA GLU A 174 -19.20 -3.78 -1.94
C GLU A 174 -18.03 -4.70 -1.55
N LYS A 175 -18.25 -5.61 -0.60
CA LYS A 175 -17.23 -6.58 -0.15
C LYS A 175 -16.91 -7.57 -1.26
N LEU A 176 -15.62 -7.75 -1.53
CA LEU A 176 -15.14 -8.81 -2.41
C LEU A 176 -14.95 -10.11 -1.60
N GLU A 177 -15.37 -11.24 -2.18
CA GLU A 177 -14.98 -12.56 -1.67
C GLU A 177 -13.55 -12.87 -2.12
N LEU A 178 -12.68 -13.09 -1.14
CA LEU A 178 -11.25 -13.32 -1.34
C LEU A 178 -10.92 -14.81 -1.20
N SER A 179 -10.07 -15.32 -2.09
CA SER A 179 -9.57 -16.70 -1.98
C SER A 179 -8.64 -16.85 -0.77
N GLU A 180 -8.48 -18.08 -0.27
CA GLU A 180 -7.50 -18.40 0.79
C GLU A 180 -6.07 -17.98 0.44
N CYS A 181 -5.73 -17.91 -0.85
CA CYS A 181 -4.45 -17.39 -1.31
C CYS A 181 -4.42 -15.86 -1.25
N SER A 182 -5.48 -15.18 -1.69
CA SER A 182 -5.60 -13.71 -1.61
C SER A 182 -5.55 -13.20 -0.16
N LEU A 183 -6.04 -13.98 0.80
CA LEU A 183 -5.91 -13.70 2.23
C LEU A 183 -4.48 -13.89 2.78
N LYS A 184 -3.54 -14.41 1.98
CA LYS A 184 -2.10 -14.45 2.28
C LYS A 184 -1.33 -13.28 1.65
N ASP A 185 -1.95 -12.50 0.77
CA ASP A 185 -1.33 -11.31 0.19
C ASP A 185 -0.88 -10.35 1.29
N ALA A 186 0.29 -9.74 1.14
CA ALA A 186 0.85 -8.86 2.15
C ALA A 186 1.71 -7.75 1.56
N VAL A 187 1.67 -6.57 2.20
CA VAL A 187 2.49 -5.42 1.86
C VAL A 187 3.47 -5.12 3.00
N ILE A 188 4.74 -4.90 2.67
CA ILE A 188 5.80 -4.64 3.63
C ILE A 188 6.44 -3.29 3.31
N PHE A 189 6.36 -2.34 4.25
CA PHE A 189 6.90 -1.00 4.10
C PHE A 189 8.20 -0.83 4.90
N THR A 190 9.23 -0.33 4.22
CA THR A 190 10.53 0.05 4.79
C THR A 190 10.66 1.58 4.84
N GLU A 191 11.82 2.10 5.25
CA GLU A 191 12.13 3.54 5.21
C GLU A 191 12.07 4.19 3.82
N SER A 192 12.06 3.43 2.72
CA SER A 192 12.03 4.00 1.35
C SER A 192 11.37 3.12 0.28
N THR A 193 11.07 1.86 0.59
CA THR A 193 10.53 0.88 -0.37
C THR A 193 9.29 0.18 0.16
N VAL A 194 8.46 -0.30 -0.76
CA VAL A 194 7.38 -1.25 -0.50
C VAL A 194 7.65 -2.57 -1.23
N GLU A 195 7.34 -3.66 -0.55
CA GLU A 195 7.40 -5.06 -0.99
C GLU A 195 5.95 -5.59 -1.10
N GLU A 196 5.57 -6.29 -2.18
CA GLU A 196 4.21 -6.86 -2.35
C GLU A 196 4.21 -8.40 -2.53
N LEU A 197 3.88 -9.15 -1.47
CA LEU A 197 3.64 -10.59 -1.56
C LEU A 197 2.26 -10.82 -2.20
N ILE A 198 2.23 -11.37 -3.42
CA ILE A 198 0.99 -11.66 -4.16
C ILE A 198 0.90 -13.16 -4.43
N PHE A 199 0.03 -13.82 -3.69
CA PHE A 199 -0.16 -15.27 -3.65
C PHE A 199 -1.16 -15.75 -4.70
N LYS A 200 -0.85 -16.86 -5.36
CA LYS A 200 -1.73 -17.55 -6.31
C LYS A 200 -1.63 -19.06 -6.13
N LYS A 201 -2.64 -19.80 -6.58
CA LYS A 201 -2.49 -21.24 -6.81
C LYS A 201 -1.65 -21.45 -8.07
N TYR A 202 -0.53 -22.17 -7.93
CA TYR A 202 0.30 -22.63 -9.06
C TYR A 202 0.25 -24.16 -9.23
N ASP A 203 -0.29 -24.86 -8.22
CA ASP A 203 -0.77 -26.24 -8.25
C ASP A 203 -2.11 -26.30 -7.47
N GLU A 204 -2.79 -27.45 -7.46
CA GLU A 204 -4.12 -27.60 -6.85
C GLU A 204 -4.12 -27.36 -5.31
N TYR A 205 -2.98 -27.59 -4.65
CA TYR A 205 -2.87 -27.73 -3.20
C TYR A 205 -2.19 -26.54 -2.51
N ASN A 206 -1.31 -25.79 -3.18
CA ASN A 206 -0.46 -24.78 -2.54
C ASN A 206 -0.66 -23.36 -3.09
N CYS A 207 -0.98 -22.43 -2.18
CA CYS A 207 -0.80 -21.00 -2.41
C CYS A 207 0.69 -20.66 -2.33
N THR A 208 1.28 -20.14 -3.40
CA THR A 208 2.65 -19.61 -3.41
C THR A 208 2.71 -18.25 -4.12
N TYR A 209 3.72 -17.44 -3.82
CA TYR A 209 3.91 -16.11 -4.45
C TYR A 209 5.18 -16.11 -5.31
N LYS A 210 5.20 -15.38 -6.44
CA LYS A 210 6.42 -15.25 -7.25
C LYS A 210 7.32 -14.15 -6.72
N LYS A 211 8.63 -14.28 -6.97
CA LYS A 211 9.67 -13.33 -6.56
C LYS A 211 9.23 -11.86 -6.72
N GLN A 212 9.43 -11.13 -5.65
CA GLN A 212 8.78 -9.87 -5.31
C GLN A 212 9.55 -8.67 -5.89
N GLU A 213 8.83 -7.68 -6.43
CA GLU A 213 9.42 -6.40 -6.83
C GLU A 213 9.47 -5.44 -5.64
N ILE A 214 10.66 -4.92 -5.33
CA ILE A 214 10.88 -3.93 -4.28
C ILE A 214 10.83 -2.54 -4.92
N LYS A 215 9.85 -1.71 -4.57
CA LYS A 215 9.54 -0.46 -5.29
C LYS A 215 9.70 0.78 -4.41
N PRO A 216 10.30 1.87 -4.89
CA PRO A 216 10.39 3.12 -4.13
C PRO A 216 9.00 3.77 -3.99
N TYR A 217 8.75 4.40 -2.83
CA TYR A 217 7.51 5.11 -2.57
C TYR A 217 7.75 6.41 -1.78
N THR A 218 6.78 7.32 -1.82
CA THR A 218 6.80 8.57 -1.05
C THR A 218 5.49 8.77 -0.31
N ILE A 219 5.55 9.30 0.92
CA ILE A 219 4.38 9.72 1.71
C ILE A 219 4.24 11.23 1.69
N SER A 220 3.01 11.73 1.55
CA SER A 220 2.65 13.12 1.83
C SER A 220 1.35 13.15 2.62
N GLY A 221 1.43 13.47 3.93
CA GLY A 221 0.30 13.35 4.84
C GLY A 221 -0.27 11.93 4.86
N THR A 222 -1.56 11.79 4.54
CA THR A 222 -2.30 10.52 4.43
C THR A 222 -2.32 9.96 3.00
N THR A 223 -1.37 10.34 2.14
CA THR A 223 -1.22 9.78 0.78
C THR A 223 0.09 9.03 0.59
N ILE A 224 0.02 7.90 -0.12
CA ILE A 224 1.16 7.13 -0.62
C ILE A 224 1.21 7.31 -2.14
N THR A 225 2.38 7.61 -2.69
CA THR A 225 2.62 7.63 -4.14
C THR A 225 3.68 6.59 -4.52
N ARG A 226 3.37 5.78 -5.54
CA ARG A 226 4.24 4.74 -6.12
C ARG A 226 4.01 4.65 -7.63
N GLU A 227 5.07 4.60 -8.42
CA GLU A 227 4.99 4.45 -9.89
C GLU A 227 4.08 5.50 -10.57
N GLY A 228 3.99 6.71 -10.01
CA GLY A 228 3.12 7.79 -10.49
C GLY A 228 1.63 7.64 -10.14
N LYS A 229 1.23 6.56 -9.46
CA LYS A 229 -0.11 6.38 -8.88
C LYS A 229 -0.10 6.88 -7.43
N THR A 230 -1.16 7.57 -7.03
CA THR A 230 -1.35 8.06 -5.65
C THR A 230 -2.62 7.46 -5.07
N VAL A 231 -2.53 6.99 -3.82
CA VAL A 231 -3.62 6.40 -3.02
C VAL A 231 -3.67 7.07 -1.66
N THR A 232 -4.86 7.13 -1.05
CA THR A 232 -5.01 7.54 0.36
C THR A 232 -4.84 6.33 1.28
N PHE A 233 -4.45 6.57 2.53
CA PHE A 233 -4.40 5.52 3.54
C PHE A 233 -4.79 6.03 4.93
N THR A 234 -5.27 5.11 5.76
CA THR A 234 -5.34 5.28 7.22
C THR A 234 -4.59 4.14 7.90
N VAL A 235 -3.92 4.43 9.01
CA VAL A 235 -3.09 3.45 9.72
C VAL A 235 -3.23 3.61 11.23
N THR A 236 -3.23 2.48 11.93
CA THR A 236 -3.18 2.38 13.39
C THR A 236 -2.04 1.43 13.79
N GLU A 237 -1.92 1.08 15.08
CA GLU A 237 -0.92 0.10 15.52
C GLU A 237 -1.16 -1.32 14.96
N THR A 238 -2.41 -1.65 14.61
CA THR A 238 -2.84 -3.01 14.24
C THR A 238 -3.50 -3.13 12.87
N LYS A 239 -3.96 -2.03 12.26
CA LYS A 239 -4.74 -2.03 11.02
C LYS A 239 -4.24 -0.97 10.04
N LEU A 240 -4.20 -1.31 8.76
CA LEU A 240 -3.90 -0.42 7.64
C LEU A 240 -5.04 -0.53 6.63
N VAL A 241 -5.55 0.61 6.15
CA VAL A 241 -6.51 0.67 5.05
C VAL A 241 -5.92 1.53 3.94
N ILE A 242 -5.89 1.03 2.71
CA ILE A 242 -5.43 1.73 1.52
C ILE A 242 -6.60 1.90 0.55
N GLU A 243 -6.84 3.13 0.11
CA GLU A 243 -8.02 3.52 -0.67
C GLU A 243 -7.61 4.26 -1.95
N GLY A 244 -8.34 4.03 -3.03
CA GLY A 244 -8.01 4.66 -4.30
C GLY A 244 -9.09 4.49 -5.36
N THR A 245 -8.73 4.87 -6.58
CA THR A 245 -9.57 4.65 -7.75
C THR A 245 -8.74 4.08 -8.90
N GLY A 246 -9.33 3.15 -9.64
CA GLY A 246 -8.74 2.50 -10.82
C GLY A 246 -9.71 2.51 -11.99
N LEU A 247 -9.26 2.00 -13.14
CA LEU A 247 -10.16 1.65 -14.24
C LEU A 247 -10.41 0.14 -14.22
N ASP A 248 -11.64 -0.29 -14.46
CA ASP A 248 -11.93 -1.70 -14.75
C ASP A 248 -11.65 -2.07 -16.22
N GLU A 249 -11.86 -3.33 -16.57
CA GLU A 249 -11.64 -3.87 -17.92
C GLU A 249 -12.48 -3.16 -19.00
N GLN A 250 -13.59 -2.54 -18.61
CA GLN A 250 -14.46 -1.74 -19.49
C GLN A 250 -14.07 -0.25 -19.50
N GLY A 251 -12.94 0.11 -18.90
CA GLY A 251 -12.42 1.48 -18.81
C GLY A 251 -13.19 2.38 -17.84
N ARG A 252 -14.10 1.84 -17.01
CA ARG A 252 -14.92 2.61 -16.08
C ARG A 252 -14.12 2.90 -14.81
N LYS A 253 -14.21 4.12 -14.29
CA LYS A 253 -13.55 4.48 -13.03
C LYS A 253 -14.29 3.87 -11.84
N ARG A 254 -13.64 2.97 -11.12
CA ARG A 254 -14.11 2.30 -9.90
C ARG A 254 -13.33 2.79 -8.68
N SER A 255 -13.90 2.76 -7.48
CA SER A 255 -13.16 2.93 -6.23
C SER A 255 -12.84 1.59 -5.59
N PHE A 256 -11.73 1.52 -4.86
CA PHE A 256 -11.31 0.33 -4.14
C PHE A 256 -10.85 0.68 -2.73
N SER A 257 -11.02 -0.26 -1.79
CA SER A 257 -10.44 -0.21 -0.46
C SER A 257 -9.83 -1.57 -0.13
N TYR A 258 -8.57 -1.59 0.33
CA TYR A 258 -7.88 -2.78 0.81
C TYR A 258 -7.58 -2.62 2.29
N THR A 259 -8.05 -3.57 3.10
CA THR A 259 -7.84 -3.60 4.54
C THR A 259 -6.83 -4.70 4.89
N TYR A 260 -5.84 -4.34 5.70
CA TYR A 260 -4.77 -5.22 6.14
C TYR A 260 -4.65 -5.19 7.68
N LYS A 261 -4.32 -6.33 8.28
CA LYS A 261 -3.87 -6.45 9.67
C LYS A 261 -2.34 -6.40 9.75
N LYS A 262 -1.78 -5.84 10.82
CA LYS A 262 -0.32 -5.89 11.06
C LYS A 262 0.09 -7.31 11.46
N ILE A 263 1.24 -7.78 10.98
CA ILE A 263 1.77 -9.12 11.27
C ILE A 263 3.18 -9.08 11.87
N SER A 264 3.54 -10.13 12.60
CA SER A 264 4.87 -10.32 13.18
C SER A 264 5.90 -10.82 12.15
N GLU A 265 7.20 -10.65 12.45
CA GLU A 265 8.29 -11.18 11.61
C GLU A 265 8.22 -12.71 11.47
N LYS A 266 7.67 -13.43 12.46
CA LYS A 266 7.43 -14.87 12.40
C LYS A 266 6.35 -15.23 11.36
N GLU A 267 5.26 -14.48 11.32
CA GLU A 267 4.22 -14.62 10.29
C GLU A 267 4.77 -14.25 8.91
N LEU A 268 5.52 -13.15 8.79
CA LEU A 268 6.16 -12.74 7.54
C LEU A 268 7.16 -13.80 7.04
N THR A 269 7.97 -14.38 7.94
CA THR A 269 8.87 -15.50 7.61
C THR A 269 8.08 -16.71 7.13
N THR A 270 6.93 -17.00 7.75
CA THR A 270 6.04 -18.10 7.33
C THR A 270 5.43 -17.85 5.94
N LEU A 271 5.07 -16.61 5.61
CA LEU A 271 4.63 -16.24 4.27
C LEU A 271 5.78 -16.34 3.25
N ARG A 272 6.97 -15.79 3.55
CA ARG A 272 8.15 -15.85 2.68
C ARG A 272 8.64 -17.28 2.40
N ALA A 273 8.43 -18.22 3.33
CA ALA A 273 8.72 -19.63 3.10
C ALA A 273 7.89 -20.26 1.96
N MET A 274 6.77 -19.64 1.58
CA MET A 274 5.89 -20.04 0.48
C MET A 274 6.23 -19.36 -0.86
N GLU A 275 7.48 -18.90 -1.05
CA GLU A 275 7.95 -18.43 -2.36
C GLU A 275 7.86 -19.56 -3.40
N TYR A 276 7.31 -19.24 -4.58
CA TYR A 276 7.23 -20.13 -5.72
C TYR A 276 8.63 -20.43 -6.25
N LYS A 277 9.18 -21.54 -5.79
CA LYS A 277 10.37 -22.16 -6.36
C LYS A 277 9.93 -22.97 -7.57
N VAL A 278 10.49 -22.66 -8.74
CA VAL A 278 10.35 -23.51 -9.94
C VAL A 278 10.87 -24.90 -9.54
N PRO A 279 10.06 -25.97 -9.62
CA PRO A 279 10.56 -27.30 -9.26
C PRO A 279 11.72 -27.68 -10.18
N GLU A 280 12.76 -28.29 -9.63
CA GLU A 280 13.91 -28.71 -10.41
C GLU A 280 13.50 -29.81 -11.41
N LYS A 281 14.16 -29.82 -12.59
CA LYS A 281 14.01 -30.91 -13.55
C LYS A 281 14.79 -32.10 -13.03
N THR A 282 14.11 -33.17 -12.63
CA THR A 282 14.76 -34.43 -12.23
C THR A 282 14.55 -35.52 -13.29
N THR A 283 15.55 -36.38 -13.39
CA THR A 283 15.58 -37.60 -14.21
C THR A 283 15.86 -38.85 -13.37
N ASP A 284 15.66 -38.76 -12.04
CA ASP A 284 15.68 -39.90 -11.12
C ASP A 284 14.50 -40.85 -11.44
N PRO A 285 14.74 -42.14 -11.74
CA PRO A 285 13.68 -43.13 -11.92
C PRO A 285 12.64 -43.20 -10.80
N LYS A 286 13.01 -42.87 -9.54
CA LYS A 286 12.07 -42.82 -8.42
C LYS A 286 11.00 -41.74 -8.58
N ALA A 287 11.28 -40.67 -9.33
CA ALA A 287 10.33 -39.59 -9.56
C ALA A 287 9.16 -40.02 -10.46
N LEU A 288 9.38 -40.99 -11.37
CA LEU A 288 8.35 -41.58 -12.22
C LEU A 288 7.28 -42.30 -11.40
N ILE A 289 7.61 -42.88 -10.25
CA ILE A 289 6.71 -43.80 -9.53
C ILE A 289 5.42 -43.08 -9.10
N GLY A 290 4.27 -43.62 -9.50
CA GLY A 290 2.93 -43.05 -9.27
C GLY A 290 2.02 -43.18 -10.49
N ALA A 291 0.80 -42.63 -10.38
CA ALA A 291 -0.16 -42.55 -11.47
C ALA A 291 -0.19 -41.14 -12.09
N TRP A 292 -0.28 -41.08 -13.42
CA TRP A 292 -0.10 -39.86 -14.21
C TRP A 292 -1.14 -39.75 -15.31
N GLN A 293 -1.95 -38.69 -15.28
CA GLN A 293 -3.01 -38.44 -16.27
C GLN A 293 -2.56 -37.42 -17.30
N ILE A 294 -2.81 -37.69 -18.59
CA ILE A 294 -2.34 -36.86 -19.70
C ILE A 294 -3.02 -35.48 -19.75
N GLU A 295 -2.27 -34.41 -19.53
CA GLU A 295 -2.75 -33.04 -19.74
C GLU A 295 -2.68 -32.65 -21.23
N LYS A 296 -1.51 -32.84 -21.86
CA LYS A 296 -1.18 -32.26 -23.18
C LYS A 296 -0.39 -33.24 -24.03
N ALA A 297 -0.67 -33.28 -25.33
CA ALA A 297 0.19 -33.91 -26.34
C ALA A 297 0.63 -32.85 -27.38
N THR A 298 1.82 -33.01 -27.95
CA THR A 298 2.31 -32.19 -29.06
C THR A 298 3.18 -32.97 -30.03
N PHE A 299 3.14 -32.58 -31.31
CA PHE A 299 4.05 -33.01 -32.36
C PHE A 299 4.85 -31.81 -32.84
N ASN A 300 6.19 -31.90 -32.80
CA ASN A 300 7.11 -30.80 -33.11
C ASN A 300 6.76 -29.47 -32.38
N GLY A 301 6.18 -29.57 -31.17
CA GLY A 301 5.73 -28.45 -30.34
C GLY A 301 4.32 -27.91 -30.65
N GLN A 302 3.69 -28.30 -31.77
CA GLN A 302 2.29 -27.97 -32.07
C GLN A 302 1.33 -28.86 -31.26
N PRO A 303 0.21 -28.34 -30.73
CA PRO A 303 -0.82 -29.16 -30.09
C PRO A 303 -1.33 -30.26 -31.01
N ILE A 304 -1.43 -31.48 -30.49
CA ILE A 304 -2.22 -32.55 -31.10
C ILE A 304 -3.66 -32.40 -30.60
N GLU A 305 -4.65 -32.48 -31.49
CA GLU A 305 -6.06 -32.54 -31.12
C GLU A 305 -6.37 -33.92 -30.53
N LYS A 306 -7.14 -33.96 -29.42
CA LYS A 306 -7.41 -35.19 -28.68
C LYS A 306 -8.78 -35.75 -29.04
N GLU A 307 -8.85 -37.06 -29.25
CA GLU A 307 -10.12 -37.79 -29.39
C GLU A 307 -10.89 -37.83 -28.05
N PRO A 308 -12.22 -38.03 -28.07
CA PRO A 308 -13.03 -38.12 -26.85
C PRO A 308 -12.50 -39.18 -25.88
N CYS A 309 -12.34 -38.78 -24.62
CA CYS A 309 -11.79 -39.57 -23.50
C CYS A 309 -10.27 -39.74 -23.45
N GLU A 310 -9.49 -39.34 -24.46
CA GLU A 310 -8.01 -39.37 -24.36
C GLU A 310 -7.49 -38.47 -23.23
N ASP A 311 -8.21 -37.40 -22.88
CA ASP A 311 -7.94 -36.56 -21.71
C ASP A 311 -7.91 -37.33 -20.38
N LYS A 312 -8.40 -38.57 -20.35
CA LYS A 312 -8.50 -39.42 -19.15
C LYS A 312 -7.42 -40.48 -19.05
N GLN A 313 -6.68 -40.79 -20.13
CA GLN A 313 -5.64 -41.82 -20.14
C GLN A 313 -4.66 -41.65 -18.97
N VAL A 314 -4.33 -42.77 -18.32
CA VAL A 314 -3.44 -42.80 -17.14
C VAL A 314 -2.33 -43.82 -17.32
N ASP A 315 -1.08 -43.38 -17.15
CA ASP A 315 0.05 -44.27 -16.93
C ASP A 315 0.30 -44.47 -15.43
N ILE A 316 0.43 -45.71 -15.00
CA ILE A 316 0.80 -46.08 -13.62
C ILE A 316 2.19 -46.73 -13.63
N TYR A 317 3.21 -45.97 -13.20
CA TYR A 317 4.58 -46.45 -13.08
C TYR A 317 4.82 -47.01 -11.67
N THR A 318 5.21 -48.29 -11.59
CA THR A 318 5.78 -48.93 -10.40
C THR A 318 7.32 -48.82 -10.45
N ALA A 319 8.03 -49.53 -9.57
CA ALA A 319 9.50 -49.57 -9.58
C ALA A 319 10.10 -50.28 -10.81
N ASN A 320 9.34 -51.10 -11.54
CA ASN A 320 9.81 -51.90 -12.67
C ASN A 320 8.76 -52.25 -13.74
N THR A 321 7.49 -51.86 -13.56
CA THR A 321 6.42 -52.04 -14.56
C THR A 321 5.64 -50.75 -14.77
N VAL A 322 5.19 -50.51 -16.00
CA VAL A 322 4.19 -49.48 -16.33
C VAL A 322 2.89 -50.17 -16.71
N THR A 323 1.77 -49.60 -16.29
CA THR A 323 0.43 -50.05 -16.67
C THR A 323 -0.34 -48.86 -17.21
N ASN A 324 -0.70 -48.89 -18.50
CA ASN A 324 -1.54 -47.87 -19.11
C ASN A 324 -3.04 -48.22 -18.93
N TYR A 325 -3.86 -47.22 -18.68
CA TYR A 325 -5.32 -47.27 -18.67
C TYR A 325 -5.83 -46.54 -19.92
N ASP A 326 -6.15 -47.31 -20.96
CA ASP A 326 -6.58 -46.74 -22.24
C ASP A 326 -8.10 -46.53 -22.26
N PHE A 327 -8.52 -45.30 -22.58
CA PHE A 327 -9.88 -44.80 -22.36
C PHE A 327 -10.64 -44.66 -23.68
N GLY A 328 -11.66 -45.50 -23.87
CA GLY A 328 -12.58 -45.42 -25.00
C GLY A 328 -13.93 -44.80 -24.61
N PHE A 329 -14.59 -44.15 -25.57
CA PHE A 329 -15.98 -43.71 -25.41
C PHE A 329 -16.96 -44.86 -25.69
N ASN A 330 -17.69 -45.32 -24.68
CA ASN A 330 -18.70 -46.36 -24.86
C ASN A 330 -20.05 -45.74 -25.26
N ASN A 331 -20.38 -45.83 -26.55
CA ASN A 331 -21.63 -45.32 -27.12
C ASN A 331 -22.91 -45.89 -26.49
N ASN A 332 -22.87 -47.08 -25.87
CA ASN A 332 -24.05 -47.70 -25.25
C ASN A 332 -24.34 -47.15 -23.84
N THR A 333 -23.29 -46.72 -23.12
CA THR A 333 -23.39 -46.15 -21.76
C THR A 333 -23.18 -44.63 -21.75
N ASN A 334 -22.87 -44.05 -22.91
CA ASN A 334 -22.60 -42.62 -23.14
C ASN A 334 -21.58 -42.02 -22.14
N ARG A 335 -20.50 -42.77 -21.87
CA ARG A 335 -19.43 -42.38 -20.95
C ARG A 335 -18.09 -42.94 -21.40
N CYS A 336 -17.02 -42.31 -20.89
CA CYS A 336 -15.67 -42.83 -20.97
C CYS A 336 -15.51 -44.05 -20.04
N GLU A 337 -14.96 -45.13 -20.57
CA GLU A 337 -14.62 -46.37 -19.85
C GLU A 337 -13.20 -46.78 -20.27
N PHE A 338 -12.48 -47.50 -19.42
CA PHE A 338 -11.14 -48.01 -19.77
C PHE A 338 -11.04 -49.53 -19.65
N GLU A 339 -10.22 -50.14 -20.50
CA GLU A 339 -9.71 -51.48 -20.30
C GLU A 339 -8.32 -51.41 -19.68
N LYS A 340 -8.10 -52.19 -18.61
CA LYS A 340 -6.84 -52.17 -17.88
C LYS A 340 -5.75 -52.88 -18.68
N GLY A 341 -4.76 -52.10 -19.13
CA GLY A 341 -3.59 -52.63 -19.81
C GLY A 341 -2.82 -53.65 -18.96
N ARG A 342 -2.01 -54.47 -19.62
CA ARG A 342 -1.09 -55.38 -18.92
C ARG A 342 0.06 -54.57 -18.32
N ALA A 343 0.58 -55.01 -17.18
CA ALA A 343 1.79 -54.44 -16.61
C ALA A 343 3.01 -54.80 -17.49
N VAL A 344 3.53 -53.82 -18.23
CA VAL A 344 4.69 -53.96 -19.13
C VAL A 344 5.98 -53.71 -18.33
N PRO A 345 6.98 -54.60 -18.35
CA PRO A 345 8.28 -54.34 -17.73
C PRO A 345 8.99 -53.16 -18.41
N TYR A 346 9.52 -52.23 -17.60
CA TYR A 346 10.36 -51.14 -18.08
C TYR A 346 11.63 -51.02 -17.25
N THR A 347 12.63 -50.37 -17.84
CA THR A 347 13.79 -49.83 -17.12
C THR A 347 13.83 -48.31 -17.32
N ALA A 348 14.35 -47.57 -16.36
CA ALA A 348 14.60 -46.15 -16.53
C ALA A 348 15.96 -45.76 -15.92
N SER A 349 16.71 -44.92 -16.64
CA SER A 349 17.98 -44.35 -16.16
C SER A 349 18.31 -43.08 -16.94
N ASN A 350 19.04 -42.14 -16.33
CA ASN A 350 19.57 -40.92 -16.96
C ASN A 350 18.58 -40.05 -17.77
N GLY A 351 17.27 -40.18 -17.54
CA GLY A 351 16.23 -39.47 -18.30
C GLY A 351 15.72 -40.23 -19.53
N THR A 352 15.96 -41.54 -19.62
CA THR A 352 15.38 -42.42 -20.64
C THR A 352 14.59 -43.57 -19.98
N ILE A 353 13.40 -43.85 -20.49
CA ILE A 353 12.58 -45.05 -20.24
C ILE A 353 12.85 -46.02 -21.40
N THR A 354 12.92 -47.31 -21.11
CA THR A 354 13.02 -48.37 -22.12
C THR A 354 12.13 -49.54 -21.71
N LYS A 355 11.08 -49.75 -22.48
CA LYS A 355 10.19 -50.91 -22.46
C LYS A 355 10.77 -51.99 -23.40
N LYS A 356 10.29 -53.24 -23.32
CA LYS A 356 10.81 -54.31 -24.19
C LYS A 356 10.20 -54.24 -25.59
N ASP A 357 11.05 -54.24 -26.62
CA ASP A 357 10.72 -54.20 -28.05
C ASP A 357 10.14 -52.85 -28.55
N ASP A 358 10.08 -51.82 -27.70
CA ASP A 358 9.62 -50.46 -28.03
C ASP A 358 10.77 -49.47 -28.30
N THR A 359 10.44 -48.31 -28.91
CA THR A 359 11.32 -47.14 -29.03
C THR A 359 11.67 -46.56 -27.64
N PRO A 360 12.94 -46.26 -27.31
CA PRO A 360 13.30 -45.59 -26.05
C PRO A 360 12.75 -44.16 -25.95
N GLU A 361 12.13 -43.85 -24.81
CA GLU A 361 11.45 -42.59 -24.55
C GLU A 361 12.29 -41.71 -23.61
N ASN A 362 12.45 -40.42 -23.90
CA ASN A 362 13.07 -39.48 -22.97
C ASN A 362 12.03 -39.02 -21.95
N PHE A 363 12.38 -38.94 -20.66
CA PHE A 363 11.50 -38.44 -19.61
C PHE A 363 12.17 -37.38 -18.73
N PHE A 364 11.33 -36.55 -18.10
CA PHE A 364 11.69 -35.86 -16.87
C PHE A 364 10.49 -35.55 -16.01
N VAL A 365 10.72 -35.41 -14.70
CA VAL A 365 9.71 -34.93 -13.75
C VAL A 365 10.06 -33.53 -13.27
N ARG A 366 9.03 -32.69 -13.10
CA ARG A 366 9.13 -31.33 -12.57
C ARG A 366 7.96 -31.08 -11.62
N GLY A 367 8.15 -31.37 -10.33
CA GLY A 367 7.05 -31.35 -9.35
C GLY A 367 5.99 -32.39 -9.71
N ASN A 368 4.72 -31.99 -9.71
CA ASN A 368 3.59 -32.85 -10.08
C ASN A 368 3.37 -33.00 -11.60
N ARG A 369 4.37 -32.70 -12.44
CA ARG A 369 4.33 -32.96 -13.89
C ARG A 369 5.41 -33.92 -14.35
N LEU A 370 5.01 -34.92 -15.12
CA LEU A 370 5.87 -35.81 -15.90
C LEU A 370 5.78 -35.34 -17.36
N VAL A 371 6.93 -35.28 -18.03
CA VAL A 371 7.01 -35.11 -19.48
C VAL A 371 7.73 -36.32 -20.06
N VAL A 372 7.13 -36.93 -21.09
CA VAL A 372 7.69 -38.03 -21.87
C VAL A 372 7.77 -37.60 -23.34
N SER A 373 8.86 -37.90 -24.03
CA SER A 373 9.09 -37.47 -25.41
C SER A 373 9.96 -38.44 -26.21
N PHE A 374 9.56 -38.72 -27.43
CA PHE A 374 10.25 -39.65 -28.34
C PHE A 374 10.19 -39.15 -29.78
N ILE A 375 10.99 -39.74 -30.66
CA ILE A 375 11.08 -39.36 -32.07
C ILE A 375 10.52 -40.51 -32.91
N ASP A 376 9.38 -40.27 -33.56
CA ASP A 376 8.71 -41.23 -34.43
C ASP A 376 8.06 -40.53 -35.64
N LYS A 377 7.28 -41.25 -36.43
CA LYS A 377 6.49 -40.74 -37.55
C LYS A 377 5.06 -40.39 -37.14
N ASP A 378 4.45 -39.42 -37.84
CA ASP A 378 2.99 -39.21 -37.85
C ASP A 378 2.29 -40.07 -38.92
N ASP A 379 0.96 -39.97 -38.99
CA ASP A 379 0.12 -40.72 -39.94
C ASP A 379 0.40 -40.38 -41.42
N ASP A 380 0.97 -39.20 -41.67
CA ASP A 380 1.45 -38.73 -42.98
C ASP A 380 2.94 -39.12 -43.23
N ASP A 381 3.47 -40.06 -42.43
CA ASP A 381 4.82 -40.63 -42.52
C ASP A 381 5.96 -39.64 -42.19
N ASN A 382 5.66 -38.44 -41.66
CA ASN A 382 6.64 -37.40 -41.33
C ASN A 382 7.33 -37.69 -40.00
N LYS A 383 8.65 -37.73 -39.99
CA LYS A 383 9.42 -37.92 -38.75
C LYS A 383 9.50 -36.64 -37.92
N GLY A 384 9.04 -36.68 -36.68
CA GLY A 384 9.09 -35.56 -35.73
C GLY A 384 9.26 -35.99 -34.28
N THR A 385 9.19 -35.03 -33.36
CA THR A 385 9.24 -35.28 -31.91
C THR A 385 7.84 -35.21 -31.32
N TYR A 386 7.39 -36.30 -30.72
CA TYR A 386 6.24 -36.32 -29.83
C TYR A 386 6.65 -35.88 -28.42
N GLU A 387 5.85 -35.03 -27.78
CA GLU A 387 5.98 -34.67 -26.36
C GLU A 387 4.61 -34.74 -25.67
N TYR A 388 4.52 -35.58 -24.63
CA TYR A 388 3.36 -35.78 -23.78
C TYR A 388 3.65 -35.22 -22.39
N THR A 389 2.75 -34.38 -21.86
CA THR A 389 2.78 -33.86 -20.48
C THR A 389 1.64 -34.47 -19.68
N PHE A 390 1.95 -34.99 -18.49
CA PHE A 390 1.01 -35.61 -17.57
C PHE A 390 1.04 -34.94 -16.19
N ARG A 391 -0.12 -34.81 -15.53
CA ARG A 391 -0.23 -34.42 -14.12
C ARG A 391 -0.20 -35.65 -13.22
N LYS A 392 0.43 -35.54 -12.04
CA LYS A 392 0.42 -36.61 -11.04
C LYS A 392 -0.94 -36.68 -10.34
N LEU A 393 -1.55 -37.85 -10.29
CA LEU A 393 -2.80 -38.11 -9.58
C LEU A 393 -2.56 -38.38 -8.09
N THR A 394 -3.51 -37.96 -7.26
CA THR A 394 -3.64 -38.45 -5.88
C THR A 394 -4.33 -39.81 -5.81
N GLU A 395 -4.21 -40.50 -4.67
CA GLU A 395 -4.88 -41.78 -4.41
C GLU A 395 -6.41 -41.67 -4.55
N ALA A 396 -7.00 -40.54 -4.16
CA ALA A 396 -8.43 -40.28 -4.25
C ALA A 396 -8.90 -40.16 -5.71
N GLU A 397 -8.19 -39.40 -6.54
CA GLU A 397 -8.51 -39.27 -7.97
C GLU A 397 -8.30 -40.58 -8.73
N LEU A 398 -7.24 -41.32 -8.39
CA LEU A 398 -7.02 -42.65 -8.94
C LEU A 398 -8.15 -43.61 -8.51
N ALA A 399 -8.66 -43.52 -7.28
CA ALA A 399 -9.82 -44.29 -6.84
C ALA A 399 -11.11 -43.92 -7.58
N GLU A 400 -11.33 -42.66 -7.95
CA GLU A 400 -12.44 -42.26 -8.84
C GLU A 400 -12.25 -42.81 -10.27
N ILE A 401 -11.04 -42.72 -10.82
CA ILE A 401 -10.70 -43.22 -12.16
C ILE A 401 -10.93 -44.73 -12.25
N ASN A 402 -10.51 -45.52 -11.24
CA ASN A 402 -10.76 -46.98 -11.21
C ASN A 402 -12.26 -47.36 -11.24
N LYS A 403 -13.21 -46.45 -10.94
CA LYS A 403 -14.66 -46.72 -11.08
C LYS A 403 -15.14 -46.74 -12.54
N LEU A 404 -14.31 -46.27 -13.47
CA LEU A 404 -14.55 -46.25 -14.90
C LEU A 404 -13.98 -47.50 -15.62
N GLU A 405 -13.43 -48.45 -14.87
CA GLU A 405 -12.98 -49.74 -15.41
C GLU A 405 -14.17 -50.49 -16.02
N LYS A 406 -14.00 -50.99 -17.24
CA LYS A 406 -15.00 -51.78 -17.96
C LYS A 406 -15.25 -53.11 -17.24
N LYS A 407 -16.52 -53.52 -17.13
CA LYS A 407 -16.98 -54.69 -16.35
C LYS A 407 -17.70 -55.71 -17.21
#